data_AF-A0A9E3IMX8-F1
#
_entry.id   AF-A0A9E3IMX8-F1
#
_cell.length_a   1.000
_cell.length_b   1.000
_cell.length_c   1.000
_cell.angle_alpha   90.00
_cell.angle_beta   90.00
_cell.angle_gamma   90.00
#
_symmetry.space_group_name_H-M   'P 1'
#
loop_
_entity.id
_entity.type
_entity.pdbx_description
1 polymer ?
#
loop_
_entity_poly.entity_id
_entity_poly.type
_entity_poly.pdbx_seq_one_letter_code
_entity_poly.pdbx_strand_id
1 'polypeptide(L)' 'MPCYEIDGLRPVVHPTAYVHPTAVLIGDVVVGPGAYIGPCASLRGDFGRIVLG' A
#
# COMPACT_ATOMS: atom_id res chain seq x y z
N MET A 1 -9.74 -3.38 -3.11
CA MET A 1 -8.33 -2.99 -3.13
C MET A 1 -7.50 -4.25 -3.34
N PRO A 2 -6.86 -4.40 -4.51
CA PRO A 2 -5.86 -5.43 -4.73
C PRO A 2 -4.62 -5.22 -3.83
N CYS A 3 -4.36 -6.20 -2.96
CA CYS A 3 -3.14 -6.30 -2.15
C CYS A 3 -2.41 -7.59 -2.49
N TYR A 4 -1.12 -7.49 -2.82
CA TYR A 4 -0.33 -8.64 -3.25
C TYR A 4 0.93 -8.79 -2.39
N GLU A 5 1.21 -10.03 -2.01
CA GLU A 5 2.48 -10.41 -1.37
C GLU A 5 3.55 -10.62 -2.44
N ILE A 6 4.79 -10.20 -2.15
CA ILE A 6 6.00 -10.58 -2.88
C ILE A 6 7.13 -10.78 -1.85
N ASP A 7 7.94 -11.82 -2.03
CA ASP A 7 9.07 -12.16 -1.15
C ASP A 7 8.71 -12.24 0.36
N GLY A 8 7.49 -12.69 0.68
CA GLY A 8 7.01 -12.78 2.07
C GLY A 8 6.52 -11.45 2.66
N LEU A 9 6.54 -10.36 1.89
CA LEU A 9 6.17 -9.02 2.33
C LEU A 9 4.78 -8.64 1.81
N ARG A 10 3.91 -8.23 2.72
CA ARG A 10 2.55 -7.75 2.43
C ARG A 10 2.41 -6.28 2.79
N PRO A 11 1.62 -5.51 2.04
CA PRO A 11 1.26 -4.16 2.42
C PRO A 11 0.60 -4.11 3.81
N VAL A 12 1.00 -3.14 4.62
CA VAL A 12 0.39 -2.82 5.93
C VAL A 12 -0.31 -1.48 5.80
N VAL A 13 -1.61 -1.45 6.11
CA VAL A 13 -2.43 -0.25 6.01
C VAL A 13 -3.01 0.09 7.36
N HIS A 14 -2.77 1.32 7.84
CA HIS A 14 -3.37 1.80 9.08
C HIS A 14 -4.90 1.85 8.95
N PRO A 15 -5.69 1.47 9.98
CA PRO A 15 -7.16 1.41 9.89
C PRO A 15 -7.86 2.73 9.55
N THR A 16 -7.20 3.87 9.80
CA THR A 16 -7.75 5.21 9.49
C THR A 16 -7.35 5.72 8.11
N ALA A 17 -6.52 4.99 7.36
CA ALA A 17 -6.17 5.34 5.99
C ALA A 17 -7.33 4.98 5.05
N TYR A 18 -7.49 5.77 4.00
CA TYR A 18 -8.38 5.44 2.89
C TYR A 18 -7.58 4.92 1.71
N VAL A 19 -7.93 3.73 1.23
CA VAL A 19 -7.39 3.18 -0.01
C VAL A 19 -8.52 2.93 -0.99
N HIS A 20 -8.46 3.63 -2.13
CA HIS A 20 -9.46 3.48 -3.18
C HIS A 20 -9.51 2.02 -3.67
N PRO A 21 -10.69 1.45 -3.97
CA PRO A 21 -10.82 0.05 -4.39
C PRO A 21 -9.98 -0.36 -5.60
N THR A 22 -9.63 0.58 -6.48
CA THR A 22 -8.83 0.38 -7.69
C THR A 22 -7.33 0.67 -7.52
N ALA A 23 -6.88 1.09 -6.33
CA ALA A 23 -5.46 1.23 -6.04
C ALA A 23 -4.81 -0.15 -5.81
N VAL A 24 -3.57 -0.31 -6.23
CA VAL A 24 -2.81 -1.56 -6.15
C VAL A 24 -1.61 -1.39 -5.23
N LEU A 25 -1.50 -2.24 -4.20
CA LEU A 25 -0.35 -2.28 -3.29
C LEU A 25 0.32 -3.65 -3.35
N ILE A 26 1.65 -3.66 -3.49
CA ILE A 26 2.46 -4.87 -3.66
C ILE A 26 3.71 -4.76 -2.78
N GLY A 27 3.97 -5.79 -1.96
CA GLY A 27 5.24 -5.91 -1.22
C GLY A 27 5.37 -5.02 0.01
N ASP A 28 6.59 -4.52 0.27
CA ASP A 28 6.94 -3.73 1.45
C ASP A 28 6.41 -2.29 1.36
N VAL A 29 5.10 -2.16 1.56
CA VAL A 29 4.38 -0.88 1.56
C VAL A 29 3.74 -0.68 2.93
N VAL A 30 4.08 0.42 3.60
CA VAL A 30 3.51 0.82 4.89
C VAL A 30 2.74 2.12 4.72
N VAL A 31 1.43 2.10 5.01
CA VAL A 31 0.52 3.24 4.90
C VAL A 31 0.13 3.72 6.30
N GLY A 32 0.47 4.96 6.59
CA GLY A 32 0.24 5.64 7.86
C GLY A 32 -1.21 6.12 8.08
N PRO A 33 -1.51 6.63 9.29
CA PRO A 33 -2.84 7.08 9.68
C PRO A 33 -3.30 8.29 8.86
N GLY A 34 -4.56 8.27 8.40
CA GLY A 34 -5.17 9.39 7.67
C GLY A 34 -4.67 9.55 6.23
N ALA A 35 -3.77 8.67 5.76
CA ALA A 35 -3.31 8.67 4.38
C ALA A 35 -4.46 8.42 3.39
N TYR A 36 -4.38 9.07 2.22
CA TYR A 36 -5.31 8.90 1.11
C TYR A 36 -4.59 8.32 -0.10
N ILE A 37 -4.97 7.10 -0.50
CA ILE A 37 -4.49 6.47 -1.73
C ILE A 37 -5.63 6.50 -2.75
N GLY A 38 -5.48 7.35 -3.77
CA GLY A 38 -6.48 7.60 -4.80
C GLY A 38 -6.62 6.48 -5.84
N PRO A 39 -7.62 6.59 -6.73
CA PRO A 39 -7.82 5.63 -7.81
C PRO A 39 -6.57 5.49 -8.69
N CYS A 40 -6.31 4.27 -9.15
CA CYS A 40 -5.21 3.93 -10.06
C CYS A 40 -3.79 4.16 -9.51
N ALA A 41 -3.63 4.51 -8.23
CA ALA A 41 -2.33 4.50 -7.57
C ALA A 41 -1.76 3.08 -7.55
N SER A 42 -0.47 2.95 -7.87
CA SER A 42 0.26 1.67 -7.83
C SER A 42 1.51 1.85 -6.98
N LEU A 43 1.52 1.22 -5.81
CA LEU A 43 2.64 1.24 -4.88
C LEU A 43 3.26 -0.16 -4.86
N ARG A 44 4.48 -0.27 -5.37
CA ARG A 44 5.22 -1.53 -5.45
C ARG A 44 6.54 -1.38 -4.70
N GLY A 45 6.59 -1.95 -3.51
CA GLY A 45 7.80 -2.02 -2.68
C GLY A 45 8.50 -3.36 -2.89
N ASP A 46 9.19 -3.53 -4.01
CA ASP A 46 9.90 -4.76 -4.40
C ASP A 46 11.43 -4.65 -4.23
N PHE A 47 12.02 -3.51 -4.59
CA PHE A 47 13.45 -3.24 -4.37
C PHE A 47 13.74 -2.48 -3.08
N GLY A 48 12.71 -1.93 -2.45
CA GLY A 48 12.82 -1.13 -1.23
C GLY A 48 11.46 -0.81 -0.63
N ARG A 49 11.48 -0.41 0.64
CA ARG A 49 10.26 -0.07 1.39
C ARG A 49 9.67 1.26 0.91
N ILE A 50 8.35 1.28 0.72
CA ILE A 50 7.58 2.52 0.58
C ILE A 50 6.91 2.82 1.93
N VAL A 51 7.15 4.02 2.46
CA VAL A 51 6.46 4.54 3.65
C VAL A 51 5.65 5.76 3.26
N LEU A 52 4.33 5.66 3.38
CA LEU A 52 3.41 6.78 3.23
C LEU A 52 3.00 7.24 4.63
N GLY A 53 3.30 8.50 4.96
CA GLY A 53 2.94 9.14 6.23
C GLY A 53 1.44 9.26 6.44
#